data_AF-A0A0C2NPJ1-F1
#
_entry.id   AF-A0A0C2NPJ1-F1
#
_cell.length_a   1.000
_cell.length_b   1.000
_cell.length_c   1.000
_cell.angle_alpha   90.00
_cell.angle_beta   90.00
_cell.angle_gamma   90.00
#
_symmetry.space_group_name_H-M   'P 1'
#
loop_
_entity.id
_entity.type
_entity.pdbx_description
1 polymer ?
#
loop_
_entity_poly.entity_id
_entity_poly.type
_entity_poly.pdbx_seq_one_letter_code
_entity_poly.pdbx_strand_id
1 'polypeptide(L)'
;MKMLKWGCIVTGWSLASFVQAEVMTADQLDSLFQDKSVAPAALVEQFNQHSFIDNITPFLSAVAQKRNDDLPAVLSLLLTQHPQHVNAITNAARELGVSNQAITIAAIEAGIDPTVIASATAAGIEAEVATPVPNPPTKKDPISGN
;
A
#
# COMPACT_ATOMS: atom_id res chain seq x y z
N MET A 1 -46.60 -21.79 -52.30
CA MET A 1 -45.86 -22.60 -51.30
C MET A 1 -44.38 -22.29 -51.48
N LYS A 2 -43.72 -21.64 -50.50
CA LYS A 2 -42.62 -22.20 -49.66
C LYS A 2 -41.42 -22.64 -50.54
N MET A 3 -40.20 -22.12 -50.41
CA MET A 3 -39.39 -22.04 -49.18
C MET A 3 -38.28 -20.97 -49.24
N LEU A 4 -38.15 -20.24 -48.13
CA LEU A 4 -37.11 -19.26 -47.84
C LEU A 4 -35.93 -20.02 -47.18
N LYS A 5 -34.76 -20.02 -47.81
CA LYS A 5 -33.54 -20.65 -47.27
C LYS A 5 -32.84 -19.66 -46.34
N TRP A 6 -32.89 -19.92 -45.04
CA TRP A 6 -32.15 -19.21 -44.00
C TRP A 6 -30.71 -19.72 -43.96
N GLY A 7 -29.75 -18.87 -44.31
CA GLY A 7 -28.33 -19.11 -44.05
C GLY A 7 -27.96 -18.49 -42.71
N CYS A 8 -27.87 -19.30 -41.65
CA CYS A 8 -27.34 -18.87 -40.36
C CYS A 8 -25.82 -18.66 -40.47
N ILE A 9 -25.39 -17.40 -40.47
CA ILE A 9 -24.00 -17.04 -40.14
C ILE A 9 -23.91 -17.09 -38.62
N VAL A 10 -23.30 -18.14 -38.07
CA VAL A 10 -22.92 -18.20 -36.66
C VAL A 10 -21.58 -17.48 -36.53
N THR A 11 -21.62 -16.18 -36.26
CA THR A 11 -20.47 -15.44 -35.76
C THR A 11 -20.19 -15.92 -34.34
N GLY A 12 -19.19 -16.79 -34.20
CA GLY A 12 -18.61 -17.12 -32.90
C GLY A 12 -17.93 -15.87 -32.33
N TRP A 13 -18.64 -15.11 -31.51
CA TRP A 13 -18.01 -14.19 -30.58
C TRP A 13 -17.44 -15.01 -29.43
N SER A 14 -16.15 -15.34 -29.54
CA SER A 14 -15.35 -15.71 -28.39
C SER A 14 -15.29 -14.49 -27.45
N LEU A 15 -16.16 -14.48 -26.44
CA LEU A 15 -16.02 -13.60 -25.30
C LEU A 15 -14.80 -14.09 -24.52
N ALA A 16 -13.65 -13.46 -24.76
CA ALA A 16 -12.57 -13.50 -23.79
C ALA A 16 -13.08 -12.77 -22.55
N SER A 17 -13.44 -13.51 -21.50
CA SER A 17 -13.69 -12.94 -20.18
C SER A 17 -12.38 -12.35 -19.68
N PHE A 18 -12.13 -11.09 -20.00
CA PHE A 18 -11.20 -10.28 -19.24
C PHE A 18 -11.77 -10.22 -17.83
N VAL A 19 -11.17 -10.98 -16.91
CA VAL A 19 -11.28 -10.71 -15.49
C VAL A 19 -10.61 -9.36 -15.30
N GLN A 20 -11.37 -8.28 -15.47
CA GLN A 20 -10.94 -6.95 -15.05
C GLN A 20 -10.90 -7.03 -13.54
N ALA A 21 -9.69 -7.06 -12.99
CA ALA A 21 -9.49 -6.86 -11.58
C ALA A 21 -10.07 -5.47 -11.27
N GLU A 22 -11.23 -5.44 -10.62
CA GLU A 22 -12.04 -4.23 -10.53
C GLU A 22 -11.47 -3.36 -9.41
N VAL A 23 -10.82 -2.27 -9.82
CA VAL A 23 -10.48 -1.16 -8.94
C VAL A 23 -11.82 -0.61 -8.41
N MET A 24 -11.92 -0.45 -7.10
CA MET A 24 -13.06 0.13 -6.41
C MET A 24 -13.38 1.48 -7.03
N THR A 25 -14.66 1.69 -7.31
CA THR A 25 -15.12 3.02 -7.72
C THR A 25 -14.96 4.01 -6.57
N ALA A 26 -14.90 5.31 -6.88
CA ALA A 26 -14.85 6.35 -5.85
C ALA A 26 -16.01 6.23 -4.85
N ASP A 27 -17.21 5.84 -5.31
CA ASP A 27 -18.40 5.67 -4.46
C ASP A 27 -18.28 4.45 -3.53
N GLN A 28 -17.72 3.34 -4.01
CA GLN A 28 -17.45 2.15 -3.18
C GLN A 28 -16.42 2.48 -2.10
N LEU A 29 -15.36 3.20 -2.48
CA LEU A 29 -14.34 3.63 -1.54
C LEU A 29 -14.92 4.62 -0.52
N ASP A 30 -15.73 5.59 -0.95
CA ASP A 30 -16.36 6.57 -0.07
C ASP A 30 -17.31 5.90 0.94
N SER A 31 -18.02 4.86 0.52
CA SER A 31 -18.93 4.08 1.36
C SER A 31 -18.24 3.46 2.58
N LEU A 32 -16.96 3.07 2.46
CA LEU A 32 -16.17 2.55 3.59
C LEU A 32 -15.96 3.59 4.70
N PHE A 33 -16.04 4.88 4.38
CA PHE A 33 -15.77 5.98 5.31
C PHE A 33 -17.02 6.75 5.72
N GLN A 34 -18.21 6.32 5.31
CA GLN A 34 -19.47 6.98 5.69
C GLN A 34 -19.72 6.91 7.19
N ASP A 35 -19.42 5.76 7.81
CA ASP A 35 -19.48 5.61 9.27
C ASP A 35 -18.11 5.85 9.90
N LYS A 36 -17.95 7.03 10.51
CA LYS A 36 -16.74 7.44 11.22
C LYS A 36 -16.51 6.68 12.53
N SER A 37 -17.52 5.97 13.04
CA SER A 37 -17.45 5.19 14.28
C SER A 37 -16.87 3.80 14.07
N VAL A 38 -16.74 3.36 12.81
CA VAL A 38 -16.14 2.06 12.47
C VAL A 38 -14.70 2.04 12.97
N ALA A 39 -14.33 1.01 13.73
CA ALA A 39 -12.97 0.83 14.21
C ALA A 39 -12.01 0.49 13.05
N PRO A 40 -10.71 0.81 13.15
CA PRO A 40 -9.72 0.50 12.11
C PRO A 40 -9.72 -0.96 11.64
N ALA A 41 -9.91 -1.91 12.57
CA ALA A 41 -10.00 -3.34 12.24
C ALA A 41 -11.19 -3.66 11.32
N ALA A 42 -12.37 -3.16 11.64
CA ALA A 42 -13.57 -3.37 10.82
C ALA A 42 -13.46 -2.67 9.46
N LEU A 43 -12.79 -1.52 9.39
CA LEU A 43 -12.51 -0.83 8.13
C LEU A 43 -11.62 -1.69 7.21
N VAL A 44 -10.56 -2.29 7.76
CA VAL A 44 -9.67 -3.21 7.02
C VAL A 44 -10.42 -4.47 6.60
N GLU A 45 -11.27 -5.02 7.46
CA GLU A 45 -12.11 -6.19 7.10
C GLU A 45 -13.05 -5.90 5.93
N GLN A 46 -13.68 -4.72 5.91
CA GLN A 46 -14.53 -4.29 4.79
C GLN A 46 -13.71 -4.10 3.51
N PHE A 47 -12.54 -3.48 3.60
CA PHE A 47 -11.61 -3.35 2.48
C PHE A 47 -11.19 -4.72 1.90
N ASN A 48 -10.94 -5.71 2.77
CA ASN A 48 -10.54 -7.06 2.36
C ASN A 48 -11.62 -7.82 1.56
N GLN A 49 -12.84 -7.31 1.46
CA GLN A 49 -13.89 -7.86 0.58
C GLN A 49 -13.67 -7.51 -0.90
N HIS A 50 -12.72 -6.62 -1.18
CA HIS A 50 -12.36 -6.16 -2.53
C HIS A 50 -10.99 -6.68 -2.97
N SER A 51 -10.64 -6.48 -4.25
CA SER A 51 -9.31 -6.86 -4.75
C SER A 51 -8.23 -6.07 -4.01
N PHE A 52 -7.40 -6.74 -3.21
CA PHE A 52 -6.42 -6.08 -2.35
C PHE A 52 -5.40 -5.25 -3.14
N ILE A 53 -4.74 -5.87 -4.12
CA ILE A 53 -3.60 -5.28 -4.84
C ILE A 53 -4.01 -4.04 -5.61
N ASP A 54 -5.17 -4.08 -6.27
CA ASP A 54 -5.62 -2.97 -7.10
C ASP A 54 -6.15 -1.79 -6.27
N ASN A 55 -6.45 -2.02 -4.99
CA ASN A 55 -7.15 -1.05 -4.14
C ASN A 55 -6.35 -0.56 -2.93
N ILE A 56 -5.17 -1.12 -2.64
CA ILE A 56 -4.39 -0.74 -1.46
C ILE A 56 -3.97 0.74 -1.46
N THR A 57 -3.51 1.26 -2.60
CA THR A 57 -3.13 2.67 -2.73
C THR A 57 -4.32 3.62 -2.58
N PRO A 58 -5.44 3.48 -3.31
CA PRO A 58 -6.60 4.36 -3.11
C PRO A 58 -7.21 4.21 -1.71
N PHE A 59 -7.19 3.01 -1.13
CA PHE A 59 -7.63 2.79 0.25
C PHE A 59 -6.78 3.55 1.26
N LEU A 60 -5.46 3.36 1.26
CA LEU A 60 -4.57 4.08 2.18
C LEU A 60 -4.63 5.60 1.96
N SER A 61 -4.82 6.06 0.71
CA SER A 61 -5.02 7.48 0.40
C SER A 61 -6.28 8.02 1.06
N ALA A 62 -7.40 7.30 0.98
CA ALA A 62 -8.64 7.69 1.63
C ALA A 62 -8.53 7.67 3.16
N VAL A 63 -7.79 6.70 3.74
CA VAL A 63 -7.49 6.69 5.18
C VAL A 63 -6.67 7.92 5.56
N ALA A 64 -5.58 8.23 4.85
CA ALA A 64 -4.75 9.39 5.13
C ALA A 64 -5.53 10.72 5.01
N GLN A 65 -6.47 10.83 4.08
CA GLN A 65 -7.26 12.04 3.88
C GLN A 65 -8.41 12.20 4.88
N LYS A 66 -9.12 11.12 5.18
CA LYS A 66 -10.38 11.17 5.95
C LYS A 66 -10.22 10.78 7.41
N ARG A 67 -9.21 9.96 7.72
CA ARG A 67 -8.99 9.30 9.01
C ARG A 67 -7.48 9.17 9.31
N ASN A 68 -6.73 10.26 9.13
CA ASN A 68 -5.27 10.25 9.25
C ASN A 68 -4.78 9.67 10.59
N ASP A 69 -5.50 9.91 11.68
CA ASP A 69 -5.16 9.40 13.01
C ASP A 69 -5.22 7.87 13.11
N ASP A 70 -6.03 7.23 12.25
CA ASP A 70 -6.16 5.77 12.18
C ASP A 70 -5.12 5.14 11.24
N LEU A 71 -4.41 5.94 10.44
CA LEU A 71 -3.48 5.43 9.43
C LEU A 71 -2.40 4.49 10.00
N PRO A 72 -1.76 4.77 11.15
CA PRO A 72 -0.79 3.84 11.74
C PRO A 72 -1.42 2.49 12.13
N ALA A 73 -2.62 2.53 12.73
CA ALA A 73 -3.35 1.32 13.13
C ALA A 73 -3.79 0.50 11.92
N VAL A 74 -4.34 1.16 10.89
CA VAL A 74 -4.71 0.52 9.62
C VAL A 74 -3.51 -0.12 8.94
N LEU A 75 -2.37 0.58 8.90
CA LEU A 75 -1.14 0.06 8.30
C LEU A 75 -0.63 -1.20 9.03
N SER A 76 -0.61 -1.18 10.36
CA SER A 76 -0.22 -2.32 11.19
C SER A 76 -1.16 -3.51 10.99
N LEU A 77 -2.48 -3.26 10.94
CA LEU A 77 -3.48 -4.30 10.67
C LEU A 77 -3.34 -4.91 9.27
N LEU A 78 -3.10 -4.11 8.24
CA LEU A 78 -2.88 -4.59 6.88
C LEU A 78 -1.63 -5.48 6.81
N LEU A 79 -0.53 -5.08 7.45
CA LEU A 79 0.71 -5.87 7.49
C LEU A 79 0.54 -7.17 8.27
N THR A 80 -0.27 -7.15 9.33
CA THR A 80 -0.59 -8.33 10.14
C THR A 80 -1.46 -9.33 9.36
N GLN A 81 -2.49 -8.83 8.67
CA GLN A 81 -3.45 -9.68 7.95
C GLN A 81 -2.95 -10.14 6.59
N HIS A 82 -2.03 -9.38 5.96
CA HIS A 82 -1.50 -9.64 4.62
C HIS A 82 0.03 -9.63 4.59
N PRO A 83 0.70 -10.51 5.35
CA PRO A 83 2.17 -10.57 5.39
C PRO A 83 2.78 -10.90 4.01
N GLN A 84 2.04 -11.57 3.13
CA GLN A 84 2.44 -11.84 1.75
C GLN A 84 2.47 -10.59 0.85
N HIS A 85 1.84 -9.48 1.28
CA HIS A 85 1.72 -8.24 0.51
C HIS A 85 2.50 -7.07 1.11
N VAL A 86 3.47 -7.35 2.01
CA VAL A 86 4.30 -6.32 2.65
C VAL A 86 4.86 -5.31 1.65
N ASN A 87 5.45 -5.76 0.54
CA ASN A 87 6.01 -4.85 -0.48
C ASN A 87 4.95 -3.91 -1.08
N ALA A 88 3.75 -4.43 -1.39
CA ALA A 88 2.68 -3.63 -1.97
C ALA A 88 2.17 -2.58 -0.96
N ILE A 89 1.99 -2.99 0.30
CA ILE A 89 1.56 -2.11 1.39
C ILE A 89 2.60 -1.02 1.65
N THR A 90 3.88 -1.38 1.73
CA THR A 90 4.97 -0.43 1.99
C THR A 90 5.13 0.57 0.85
N ASN A 91 4.98 0.11 -0.39
CA ASN A 91 5.07 0.99 -1.56
C ASN A 91 3.89 1.96 -1.60
N ALA A 92 2.67 1.46 -1.40
CA ALA A 92 1.48 2.30 -1.32
C ALA A 92 1.60 3.35 -0.19
N ALA A 93 2.14 2.98 0.98
CA ALA A 93 2.36 3.93 2.07
C ALA A 93 3.41 5.00 1.71
N ARG A 94 4.50 4.63 1.03
CA ARG A 94 5.51 5.60 0.56
C ARG A 94 4.98 6.57 -0.48
N GLU A 95 4.18 6.09 -1.42
CA GLU A 95 3.51 6.93 -2.44
C GLU A 95 2.65 8.02 -1.80
N LEU A 96 2.17 7.79 -0.57
CA LEU A 96 1.39 8.74 0.21
C LEU A 96 2.23 9.62 1.14
N GLY A 97 3.56 9.52 1.08
CA GLY A 97 4.48 10.29 1.90
C GLY A 97 4.65 9.78 3.33
N VAL A 98 4.20 8.55 3.65
CA VAL A 98 4.44 7.95 4.96
C VAL A 98 5.94 7.65 5.11
N SER A 99 6.55 8.12 6.20
CA SER A 99 7.98 7.96 6.42
C SER A 99 8.38 6.50 6.59
N ASN A 100 9.59 6.14 6.11
CA ASN A 100 10.15 4.79 6.28
C ASN A 100 10.21 4.36 7.76
N GLN A 101 10.40 5.32 8.68
CA GLN A 101 10.37 5.06 10.11
C GLN A 101 8.97 4.64 10.58
N ALA A 102 7.91 5.35 10.18
CA ALA A 102 6.54 4.99 10.53
C ALA A 102 6.13 3.62 9.96
N ILE A 103 6.52 3.34 8.71
CA ILE A 103 6.30 2.04 8.07
C ILE A 103 7.02 0.92 8.84
N THR A 104 8.27 1.15 9.25
CA THR A 104 9.05 0.16 10.01
C THR A 104 8.45 -0.10 11.40
N ILE A 105 7.94 0.93 12.08
CA ILE A 105 7.26 0.78 13.37
C ILE A 105 6.00 -0.09 13.20
N ALA A 106 5.15 0.23 12.23
CA ALA A 106 3.94 -0.55 11.95
C ALA A 106 4.26 -2.01 11.57
N ALA A 107 5.36 -2.24 10.83
CA ALA A 107 5.82 -3.58 10.50
C ALA A 107 6.28 -4.38 11.74
N ILE A 108 7.02 -3.75 12.66
CA ILE A 108 7.44 -4.37 13.92
C ILE A 108 6.22 -4.72 14.77
N GLU A 109 5.24 -3.83 14.87
CA GLU A 109 3.98 -4.09 15.59
C GLU A 109 3.19 -5.24 14.98
N ALA A 110 3.25 -5.39 13.65
CA ALA A 110 2.66 -6.50 12.90
C ALA A 110 3.48 -7.81 12.97
N GLY A 111 4.62 -7.82 13.67
CA GLY A 111 5.50 -9.00 13.76
C GLY A 111 6.31 -9.27 12.48
N ILE A 112 6.41 -8.30 11.56
CA ILE A 112 7.21 -8.39 10.35
C ILE A 112 8.66 -8.01 10.67
N ASP A 113 9.61 -8.81 10.17
CA ASP A 113 11.04 -8.54 10.34
C ASP A 113 11.41 -7.21 9.65
N PRO A 114 12.03 -6.25 10.37
CA PRO A 114 12.41 -4.95 9.81
C PRO A 114 13.38 -5.05 8.62
N THR A 115 14.12 -6.16 8.50
CA THR A 115 14.98 -6.45 7.36
C THR A 115 14.18 -6.55 6.07
N VAL A 116 12.94 -7.07 6.10
CA VAL A 116 12.07 -7.15 4.94
C VAL A 116 11.70 -5.75 4.44
N ILE A 117 11.41 -4.83 5.37
CA ILE A 117 11.11 -3.43 5.04
C ILE A 117 12.37 -2.73 4.50
N ALA A 118 13.53 -2.97 5.09
CA ALA A 118 14.80 -2.43 4.62
C ALA A 118 15.13 -2.94 3.20
N SER A 119 14.92 -4.22 2.91
CA SER A 119 15.07 -4.78 1.56
C SER A 119 14.05 -4.21 0.57
N ALA A 120 12.79 -4.03 0.98
CA ALA A 120 11.76 -3.39 0.16
C ALA A 120 12.06 -1.89 -0.09
N THR A 121 12.72 -1.22 0.87
CA THR A 121 13.20 0.16 0.73
C THR A 121 14.37 0.20 -0.26
N ALA A 122 15.31 -0.73 -0.13
CA ALA A 122 16.47 -0.83 -1.02
C ALA A 122 16.08 -1.21 -2.46
N ALA A 123 14.99 -1.98 -2.64
CA ALA A 123 14.46 -2.36 -3.94
C ALA A 123 13.61 -1.26 -4.61
N GLY A 124 13.14 -0.25 -3.86
CA GLY A 124 12.24 0.81 -4.33
C GLY A 124 12.77 2.24 -4.09
N ILE A 125 14.10 2.39 -4.10
CA ILE A 125 14.91 3.59 -3.80
C ILE A 125 14.21 4.96 -3.98
N GLU A 126 13.95 5.64 -2.86
CA GLU A 126 14.40 7.01 -2.64
C GLU A 126 14.98 7.13 -1.23
N ALA A 127 16.29 7.37 -1.22
CA ALA A 127 16.99 7.93 -0.08
C ALA A 127 16.66 9.42 -0.05
N GLU A 128 15.82 9.88 0.88
CA GLU A 128 15.77 11.29 1.21
C GLU A 128 16.52 11.57 2.52
N VAL A 129 17.67 12.19 2.28
CA VAL A 129 18.48 13.05 3.15
C VAL A 129 19.05 12.40 4.41
N ALA A 130 20.18 11.72 4.23
CA ALA A 130 21.23 11.83 5.23
C ALA A 130 21.56 13.33 5.36
N THR A 131 21.01 14.03 6.36
CA THR A 131 21.63 15.26 6.81
C THR A 131 23.08 14.89 7.11
N PRO A 132 24.09 15.53 6.47
CA PRO A 132 25.45 15.29 6.87
C PRO A 132 25.52 15.74 8.33
N VAL A 133 25.71 14.79 9.25
CA VAL A 133 26.20 15.13 10.58
C VAL A 133 27.54 15.83 10.30
N PRO A 134 27.70 17.12 10.64
CA PRO A 134 29.00 17.73 10.53
C PRO A 134 29.87 16.97 11.52
N ASN A 135 30.83 16.18 11.03
CA ASN A 135 31.87 15.65 11.88
C ASN A 135 32.47 16.84 12.64
N PRO A 136 32.45 16.85 13.99
CA PRO A 136 33.20 17.86 14.72
C PRO A 136 34.69 17.70 14.38
N PRO A 137 35.44 18.79 14.20
CA PRO A 137 36.86 18.69 13.92
C PRO A 137 37.59 18.26 15.19
N THR A 138 37.84 16.96 15.39
CA THR A 138 38.86 16.53 16.34
C THR A 138 40.23 16.71 15.69
N LYS A 139 40.70 17.96 15.73
CA LYS A 139 42.11 18.31 15.57
C LYS A 139 42.88 17.58 16.66
N LYS A 140 43.52 16.47 16.31
CA LYS A 140 44.46 15.79 17.18
C LYS A 140 45.82 16.45 16.97
N ASP A 141 46.04 17.60 17.61
CA ASP A 141 47.40 18.09 17.84
C ASP A 141 47.96 17.33 19.05
N PRO A 142 48.93 16.43 18.92
CA PRO A 142 49.76 16.10 20.07
C PRO A 142 50.70 17.28 20.31
N ILE A 143 50.33 18.13 21.27
CA ILE A 143 51.33 18.87 22.04
C ILE A 143 52.02 17.85 22.95
N SER A 144 53.27 17.54 22.65
CA SER A 144 54.27 17.03 23.61
C SER A 144 55.62 17.46 23.02
N GLY A 145 56.39 18.37 23.62
CA GLY A 145 56.66 18.48 25.05
C GLY A 145 57.84 17.59 25.41
N ASN A 146 59.02 17.86 24.82
CA ASN A 146 60.34 17.99 25.47
C ASN A 146 61.43 18.21 24.42
#